data_AF-A0A6S6P542-F1
#
_entry.id   AF-A0A6S6P542-F1
#
_cell.length_a   1.000
_cell.length_b   1.000
_cell.length_c   1.000
_cell.angle_alpha   90.00
_cell.angle_beta   90.00
_cell.angle_gamma   90.00
#
_symmetry.space_group_name_H-M   'P 1'
#
loop_
_entity.id
_entity.type
_entity.pdbx_description
1 polymer ?
#
loop_
_entity_poly.entity_id
_entity_poly.type
_entity_poly.pdbx_seq_one_letter_code
_entity_poly.pdbx_strand_id
1 'polypeptide(L)' 'MDNPNQVEARIRELLSEVYEPEGVDIWLTSPHRWLGGERGMDLIRDGRGDEVLAVAERLVGGAW' A
#
# COMPACT_ATOMS: atom_id res chain seq x y z
N MET A 1 2.05 -18.14 -2.09
CA MET A 1 1.97 -17.26 -3.28
C MET A 1 0.62 -16.59 -3.20
N ASP A 2 0.56 -15.47 -2.50
CA ASP A 2 -0.65 -14.67 -2.46
C ASP A 2 -0.91 -14.09 -3.86
N ASN A 3 -2.17 -14.11 -4.28
CA ASN A 3 -2.57 -13.57 -5.57
C ASN A 3 -2.37 -12.04 -5.53
N PRO A 4 -1.62 -11.43 -6.48
CA PRO A 4 -1.35 -9.99 -6.48
C PRO A 4 -2.63 -9.13 -6.35
N ASN A 5 -3.74 -9.61 -6.92
CA ASN A 5 -5.03 -8.93 -6.83
C ASN A 5 -5.64 -8.96 -5.42
N GLN A 6 -5.37 -10.00 -4.62
CA GLN A 6 -5.85 -10.08 -3.24
C GLN A 6 -5.03 -9.19 -2.30
N VAL A 7 -3.71 -9.14 -2.50
CA VAL A 7 -2.81 -8.25 -1.75
C VAL A 7 -3.15 -6.79 -2.01
N GLU A 8 -3.36 -6.40 -3.27
CA GLU A 8 -3.80 -5.04 -3.61
C GLU A 8 -5.12 -4.68 -2.92
N ALA A 9 -6.11 -5.58 -2.97
CA ALA A 9 -7.41 -5.34 -2.34
C ALA A 9 -7.27 -5.11 -0.83
N ARG A 10 -6.43 -5.90 -0.15
CA ARG A 10 -6.18 -5.74 1.29
C ARG A 10 -5.46 -4.43 1.61
N ILE A 11 -4.49 -4.02 0.80
CA ILE A 11 -3.80 -2.73 0.95
C ILE A 11 -4.79 -1.58 0.82
N ARG A 12 -5.66 -1.62 -0.20
CA ARG A 12 -6.69 -0.59 -0.41
C ARG A 12 -7.67 -0.53 0.76
N GLU A 13 -8.11 -1.67 1.26
CA GLU A 13 -8.98 -1.75 2.44
C GLU A 13 -8.34 -1.06 3.66
N LEU A 14 -7.08 -1.39 3.98
CA LEU A 14 -6.35 -0.76 5.08
C LEU A 14 -6.20 0.75 4.90
N LEU A 15 -5.78 1.19 3.72
CA LEU A 15 -5.59 2.62 3.46
C LEU A 15 -6.91 3.40 3.51
N SER A 16 -8.04 2.74 3.22
CA SER A 16 -9.37 3.35 3.30
C SER A 16 -9.82 3.62 4.75
N GLU A 17 -9.14 3.06 5.75
CA GLU A 17 -9.38 3.41 7.16
C GLU A 17 -8.87 4.82 7.52
N VAL A 18 -7.94 5.37 6.72
CA VAL A 18 -7.27 6.65 6.99
C VAL A 18 -7.43 7.69 5.87
N TYR A 19 -7.69 7.25 4.64
CA TYR A 19 -7.84 8.11 3.48
C TYR A 19 -9.19 7.90 2.80
N GLU A 20 -9.73 8.98 2.24
CA GLU A 20 -10.79 8.90 1.23
C GLU A 20 -10.31 8.15 -0.02
N PRO A 21 -11.22 7.64 -0.88
CA PRO A 21 -10.85 6.85 -2.05
C PRO A 21 -9.80 7.51 -2.95
N GLU A 22 -9.92 8.82 -3.21
CA GLU A 22 -8.93 9.58 -3.98
C GLU A 22 -7.55 9.61 -3.29
N GLY A 23 -7.53 9.69 -1.96
CA GLY A 23 -6.31 9.64 -1.17
C GLY A 23 -5.63 8.27 -1.22
N VAL A 24 -6.40 7.18 -1.26
CA VAL A 24 -5.86 5.82 -1.46
C VAL A 24 -5.16 5.72 -2.82
N ASP A 25 -5.79 6.23 -3.89
CA ASP A 25 -5.21 6.22 -5.23
C ASP A 25 -3.94 7.08 -5.32
N ILE A 26 -3.97 8.27 -4.72
CA ILE A 26 -2.78 9.13 -4.62
C ILE A 26 -1.67 8.40 -3.86
N TRP A 27 -1.99 7.76 -2.74
CA TRP A 27 -1.01 7.02 -1.95
C TRP A 27 -0.38 5.89 -2.77
N LEU A 28 -1.17 5.05 -3.45
CA LEU A 28 -0.63 3.93 -4.23
C LEU A 28 0.21 4.41 -5.43
N THR A 29 -0.10 5.55 -6.01
CA THR A 29 0.56 6.06 -7.23
C THR A 29 1.68 7.07 -6.98
N SER A 30 1.89 7.48 -5.73
CA SER A 30 2.94 8.43 -5.35
C SER A 30 4.20 7.76 -4.80
N PRO A 31 5.40 8.30 -5.06
CA PRO A 31 6.64 7.86 -4.41
C PRO A 31 6.60 8.05 -2.89
N HIS A 32 6.96 7.01 -2.11
CA HIS A 32 6.95 7.08 -0.64
C HIS A 32 8.31 6.81 -0.03
N ARG A 33 8.71 7.63 0.96
CA ARG A 33 9.95 7.40 1.73
C ARG A 33 9.96 6.07 2.47
N TRP A 34 8.80 5.57 2.89
CA TRP A 34 8.66 4.26 3.57
C TRP A 34 8.82 3.08 2.61
N LEU A 35 8.75 3.32 1.31
CA LEU A 35 8.93 2.36 0.24
C LEU A 35 10.24 2.63 -0.53
N GLY A 36 11.25 3.24 0.12
CA GLY A 36 12.52 3.54 -0.52
C GLY A 36 12.45 4.56 -1.67
N GLY A 37 11.36 5.34 -1.76
CA GLY A 37 11.09 6.25 -2.87
C GLY A 37 10.32 5.60 -4.03
N GLU A 38 9.92 4.33 -3.93
CA GLU A 38 9.11 3.64 -4.93
C GLU A 38 7.61 3.95 -4.73
N ARG A 39 6.82 3.69 -5.77
CA ARG A 39 5.35 3.78 -5.73
C ARG A 39 4.76 2.44 -5.31
N GLY A 40 3.76 2.47 -4.43
CA GLY A 40 3.12 1.23 -3.96
C GLY A 40 2.56 0.38 -5.10
N MET A 41 1.97 1.03 -6.12
CA MET A 41 1.39 0.33 -7.26
C MET A 41 2.44 -0.40 -8.12
N ASP A 42 3.64 0.16 -8.23
CA ASP A 42 4.73 -0.48 -9.00
C ASP A 42 5.26 -1.70 -8.24
N LEU A 43 5.46 -1.59 -6.92
CA LEU A 43 5.84 -2.71 -6.07
C LEU A 43 4.83 -3.87 -6.10
N ILE A 44 3.53 -3.57 -6.04
CA ILE A 44 2.48 -4.59 -6.15
C ILE A 44 2.56 -5.31 -7.50
N ARG A 45 2.73 -4.57 -8.60
CA ARG A 45 2.86 -5.13 -9.95
C ARG A 45 4.09 -6.02 -10.11
N ASP A 46 5.18 -5.68 -9.42
CA ASP A 46 6.43 -6.44 -9.42
C ASP A 46 6.41 -7.65 -8.47
N GLY A 47 5.26 -7.95 -7.84
CA GLY A 47 5.12 -9.07 -6.91
C GLY A 47 5.69 -8.79 -5.51
N ARG A 48 6.04 -7.53 -5.21
CA ARG A 48 6.54 -7.05 -3.92
C ARG A 48 5.43 -6.43 -3.06
N GLY A 49 4.18 -6.88 -3.26
CA GLY A 49 3.01 -6.34 -2.55
C GLY A 49 3.09 -6.46 -1.03
N ASP A 50 3.78 -7.47 -0.50
CA ASP A 50 3.94 -7.68 0.94
C ASP A 50 4.71 -6.52 1.61
N GLU A 51 5.63 -5.88 0.90
CA GLU A 51 6.35 -4.69 1.41
C GLU A 51 5.38 -3.51 1.58
N VAL A 52 4.47 -3.35 0.63
CA VAL A 52 3.45 -2.29 0.66
C VAL A 52 2.41 -2.58 1.74
N LEU A 53 2.00 -3.84 1.88
CA LEU A 53 1.08 -4.30 2.92
C LEU A 53 1.63 -4.00 4.32
N ALA A 54 2.89 -4.35 4.59
CA ALA A 54 3.52 -4.09 5.89
C ALA A 54 3.56 -2.59 6.24
N VAL A 55 3.73 -1.71 5.24
CA VAL A 55 3.71 -0.26 5.45
C VAL A 55 2.28 0.24 5.70
N ALA A 56 1.28 -0.26 4.97
CA ALA A 56 -0.12 0.08 5.19
C ALA A 56 -0.60 -0.35 6.58
N GLU A 57 -0.24 -1.56 7.03
CA GLU A 57 -0.56 -2.05 8.38
C GLU A 57 0.04 -1.18 9.49
N ARG A 58 1.29 -0.71 9.32
CA ARG A 58 1.93 0.22 10.27
C ARG A 58 1.24 1.57 10.31
N LEU A 59 0.84 2.09 9.15
CA LEU A 59 0.14 3.37 9.03
C LEU A 59 -1.19 3.34 9.78
N VAL A 60 -2.00 2.30 9.57
CA VAL A 60 -3.29 2.11 10.24
C VAL A 60 -3.10 1.83 11.73
N GLY A 61 -2.10 1.02 12.10
CA GLY A 61 -1.78 0.67 13.48
C GLY A 61 -1.17 1.82 14.31
N GLY A 62 -0.85 2.97 13.69
CA GLY A 62 -0.25 4.12 14.36
C GLY A 62 1.18 3.89 14.85
N ALA A 63 1.87 2.86 14.34
CA ALA A 63 3.25 2.54 14.71
C ALA A 63 4.22 3.34 13.82
N TRP A 64 4.80 4.40 14.37
CA TRP A 64 5.76 5.29 13.71
C TRP A 64 7.21 4.97 14.07
#